data_AF-A0A1D9PX64-F1
#
_entry.id   AF-A0A1D9PX64-F1
#
_cell.length_a   1.000
_cell.length_b   1.000
_cell.length_c   1.000
_cell.angle_alpha   90.00
_cell.angle_beta   90.00
_cell.angle_gamma   90.00
#
_symmetry.space_group_name_H-M   'P 1'
#
loop_
_entity.id
_entity.type
_entity.pdbx_description
1 polymer ?
#
loop_
_entity_poly.entity_id
_entity_poly.type
_entity_poly.pdbx_seq_one_letter_code
_entity_poly.pdbx_strand_id
1 'polypeptide(L)'
;MSTTITISSNSPIIIRHDGPANGHSGAITNGYVNGDSHTGLIEYANSVTTNGNNAHFSAEAGLNDAPDRIKFAYWVPNVSGGLVISKIPQKTSWDYESNVRYAQTAEEVGFEYALTQIRFMAGYGADHQHESVSFSQALLHNTKKLNVIAALLPGPWNPAVAAKQIASIDHYSNGRISVNIVSGWFKQEFTSIGQWWLEHAERYRRSREFIECLKGIWTSPKFSYKGDFYQFHDYPLSPKPLDLPGRPHPLIFQGGNSIDARENGAHVSDYYFMNGNTLEGFQEQIADVKERARKLGREDQIHFAVNGFAIVKETEEEAIRLLSEIQGKADKEAVNAFANATKQAGSSTENKKGMWADSKFDDLVQYNDGFKTKLIGTAEQVADRILLLKSLGIDIVLIAFLHYEDDIQNFGEKVLPLVRKLEREGRGKDVEDEIRRTGDVYRAKRLIEALESLKEPRPLEFAHRDFGFTSQISLAVQNSPPHFSDSISPPSIDMSLCFLKYL
;
A
#
# COMPACT_ATOMS: atom_id res chain seq x y z
N MET A 1 -0.36 13.03 -56.78
CA MET A 1 0.91 12.36 -57.13
C MET A 1 1.34 11.58 -55.90
N SER A 2 1.33 10.25 -56.01
CA SER A 2 1.64 9.32 -54.92
C SER A 2 3.15 9.12 -54.85
N THR A 3 3.76 9.28 -53.68
CA THR A 3 5.18 8.95 -53.48
C THR A 3 5.28 7.93 -52.35
N THR A 4 5.54 6.70 -52.75
CA THR A 4 5.86 5.56 -51.90
C THR A 4 7.30 5.71 -51.38
N ILE A 5 7.51 5.61 -50.06
CA ILE A 5 8.85 5.56 -49.46
C ILE A 5 9.14 4.12 -49.07
N THR A 6 10.18 3.55 -49.66
CA THR A 6 10.74 2.24 -49.29
C THR A 6 11.94 2.49 -48.36
N ILE A 7 11.94 1.88 -47.18
CA ILE A 7 13.03 1.99 -46.20
C ILE A 7 14.00 0.82 -46.44
N SER A 8 15.28 1.11 -46.67
CA SER A 8 16.36 0.11 -46.61
C SER A 8 17.35 0.46 -45.50
N SER A 9 17.72 -0.55 -44.73
CA SER A 9 18.59 -0.53 -43.56
C SER A 9 20.05 -0.16 -43.85
N ASN A 10 20.68 0.45 -42.83
CA ASN A 10 22.13 0.62 -42.61
C ASN A 10 22.88 1.61 -43.51
N SER A 11 22.92 2.89 -43.11
CA SER A 11 24.10 3.76 -43.19
C SER A 11 23.89 5.06 -42.39
N PRO A 12 24.94 5.61 -41.72
CA PRO A 12 24.83 6.79 -40.88
C PRO A 12 24.67 8.07 -41.70
N ILE A 13 23.70 8.91 -41.29
CA ILE A 13 23.40 10.21 -41.91
C ILE A 13 24.42 11.24 -41.43
N ILE A 14 25.22 11.76 -42.36
CA ILE A 14 26.09 12.93 -42.18
C ILE A 14 25.27 14.18 -42.55
N ILE A 15 24.93 15.01 -41.57
CA ILE A 15 24.30 16.31 -41.81
C ILE A 15 25.43 17.35 -41.98
N ARG A 16 25.60 17.87 -43.20
CA ARG A 16 26.42 19.06 -43.49
C ARG A 16 25.55 20.31 -43.37
N HIS A 17 25.99 21.26 -42.55
CA HIS A 17 25.43 22.61 -42.50
C HIS A 17 26.31 23.56 -43.34
N ASP A 18 25.77 24.06 -44.45
CA ASP A 18 26.33 25.19 -45.19
C ASP A 18 25.64 26.48 -44.72
N GLY A 19 26.41 27.42 -44.20
CA GLY A 19 25.97 28.77 -43.83
C GLY A 19 27.15 29.76 -43.91
N PRO A 20 26.93 31.01 -44.38
CA PRO A 20 28.01 31.87 -44.86
C PRO A 20 28.75 32.64 -43.75
N ALA A 21 29.99 33.00 -44.09
CA ALA A 21 30.99 33.66 -43.27
C ALA A 21 30.67 35.12 -42.90
N ASN A 22 31.07 35.50 -41.68
CA ASN A 22 31.56 36.80 -41.20
C ASN A 22 32.11 36.49 -39.79
N GLY A 23 33.41 36.50 -39.46
CA GLY A 23 34.41 37.51 -39.74
C GLY A 23 34.60 38.34 -38.48
N HIS A 24 35.49 37.95 -37.56
CA HIS A 24 36.38 38.85 -36.78
C HIS A 24 37.39 38.06 -35.94
N SER A 25 38.59 38.64 -35.94
CA SER A 25 39.90 38.09 -35.59
C SER A 25 40.25 38.20 -34.10
N GLY A 26 41.04 37.24 -33.61
CA GLY A 26 41.86 37.37 -32.40
C GLY A 26 42.87 36.23 -32.32
N ALA A 27 44.11 36.49 -32.73
CA ALA A 27 45.27 35.59 -32.61
C ALA A 27 45.60 35.34 -31.11
N ILE A 28 46.26 34.25 -30.70
CA ILE A 28 47.73 34.08 -30.76
C ILE A 28 48.12 32.66 -30.24
N THR A 29 49.09 32.05 -30.96
CA THR A 29 50.11 31.01 -30.64
C THR A 29 49.78 29.54 -30.35
N ASN A 30 50.34 28.70 -31.24
CA ASN A 30 50.71 27.30 -31.04
C ASN A 30 51.91 27.14 -30.08
N GLY A 31 51.86 26.08 -29.26
CA GLY A 31 53.01 25.51 -28.55
C GLY A 31 52.71 24.08 -28.15
N TYR A 32 53.32 23.11 -28.83
CA TYR A 32 53.25 21.67 -28.57
C TYR A 32 53.85 21.30 -27.19
N VAL A 33 53.32 20.26 -26.54
CA VAL A 33 54.01 19.00 -26.16
C VAL A 33 53.06 18.08 -25.38
N ASN A 34 53.16 16.78 -25.71
CA ASN A 34 52.45 15.59 -25.24
C ASN A 34 52.13 15.51 -23.73
N GLY A 35 50.96 14.92 -23.45
CA GLY A 35 50.61 14.33 -22.16
C GLY A 35 49.24 13.65 -22.25
N ASP A 36 49.23 12.33 -22.08
CA ASP A 36 48.06 11.45 -22.12
C ASP A 36 46.86 12.00 -21.33
N SER A 37 45.67 11.96 -21.93
CA SER A 37 44.42 11.93 -21.17
C SER A 37 43.47 10.90 -21.77
N HIS A 38 43.37 9.81 -21.02
CA HIS A 38 42.43 8.72 -21.17
C HIS A 38 41.00 9.22 -21.34
N THR A 39 40.30 8.62 -22.29
CA THR A 39 38.85 8.45 -22.30
C THR A 39 38.42 7.73 -21.02
N GLY A 40 38.13 8.48 -19.98
CA GLY A 40 37.45 8.02 -18.77
C GLY A 40 35.97 7.81 -19.05
N LEU A 41 35.64 6.77 -19.80
CA LEU A 41 34.35 6.10 -19.63
C LEU A 41 34.37 5.54 -18.20
N ILE A 42 33.53 6.11 -17.34
CA ILE A 42 33.34 5.59 -16.00
C ILE A 42 32.57 4.26 -16.13
N GLU A 43 33.33 3.18 -16.28
CA GLU A 43 32.90 1.85 -15.86
C GLU A 43 32.73 1.89 -14.33
N TYR A 44 31.52 2.16 -13.85
CA TYR A 44 31.17 1.82 -12.48
C TYR A 44 30.99 0.31 -12.42
N ALA A 45 31.95 -0.31 -11.74
CA ALA A 45 32.09 -1.72 -11.41
C ALA A 45 30.76 -2.48 -11.19
N ASN A 46 30.37 -3.28 -12.18
CA ASN A 46 29.68 -4.53 -11.95
C ASN A 46 30.71 -5.56 -11.45
N SER A 47 31.00 -5.53 -10.15
CA SER A 47 31.69 -6.62 -9.48
C SER A 47 30.99 -6.96 -8.17
N VAL A 48 29.74 -7.40 -8.27
CA VAL A 48 29.18 -8.30 -7.27
C VAL A 48 29.65 -9.70 -7.68
N THR A 49 30.66 -10.20 -6.98
CA THR A 49 31.02 -11.61 -7.01
C THR A 49 29.82 -12.43 -6.56
N THR A 50 29.11 -13.04 -7.50
CA THR A 50 28.07 -14.03 -7.24
C THR A 50 28.73 -15.33 -6.78
N ASN A 51 29.04 -15.41 -5.48
CA ASN A 51 29.31 -16.68 -4.83
C ASN A 51 28.02 -17.15 -4.15
N GLY A 52 27.42 -18.20 -4.71
CA GLY A 52 26.27 -18.92 -4.13
C GLY A 52 25.10 -18.98 -5.10
N ASN A 53 24.55 -20.18 -5.29
CA ASN A 53 23.35 -20.49 -6.06
C ASN A 53 22.10 -19.71 -5.54
N ASN A 54 21.97 -18.42 -5.83
CA ASN A 54 20.70 -17.71 -5.71
C ASN A 54 19.99 -17.78 -7.06
N ALA A 55 19.20 -18.83 -7.27
CA ALA A 55 18.23 -18.82 -8.34
C ALA A 55 17.28 -17.63 -8.10
N HIS A 56 17.31 -16.62 -8.97
CA HIS A 56 16.37 -15.51 -8.95
C HIS A 56 14.97 -16.09 -9.15
N PHE A 57 14.10 -16.07 -8.13
CA PHE A 57 12.75 -16.60 -8.28
C PHE A 57 11.96 -15.69 -9.22
N SER A 58 11.26 -16.33 -10.15
CA SER A 58 10.29 -15.69 -11.03
C SER A 58 8.97 -16.43 -10.85
N ALA A 59 7.88 -15.68 -10.69
CA ALA A 59 6.56 -16.26 -10.58
C ALA A 59 6.23 -17.12 -11.81
N GLU A 60 5.59 -18.26 -11.58
CA GLU A 60 5.13 -19.11 -12.67
C GLU A 60 4.20 -18.33 -13.62
N ALA A 61 4.31 -18.63 -14.91
CA ALA A 61 3.39 -18.07 -15.90
C ALA A 61 1.95 -18.45 -15.51
N GLY A 62 1.06 -17.45 -15.53
CA GLY A 62 -0.34 -17.65 -15.17
C GLY A 62 -0.64 -17.69 -13.67
N LEU A 63 0.33 -17.39 -12.79
CA LEU A 63 0.12 -17.31 -11.34
C LEU A 63 -1.08 -16.44 -10.96
N ASN A 64 -1.34 -15.40 -11.75
CA ASN A 64 -2.39 -14.41 -11.58
C ASN A 64 -3.53 -14.54 -12.62
N ASP A 65 -3.84 -15.73 -13.14
CA ASP A 65 -4.89 -15.85 -14.18
C ASP A 65 -6.32 -15.85 -13.64
N ALA A 66 -6.51 -16.22 -12.37
CA ALA A 66 -7.85 -16.28 -11.76
C ALA A 66 -8.50 -14.87 -11.70
N PRO A 67 -9.71 -14.67 -12.26
CA PRO A 67 -10.31 -13.34 -12.35
C PRO A 67 -10.81 -12.79 -11.01
N ASP A 68 -11.20 -13.67 -10.08
CA ASP A 68 -11.69 -13.32 -8.74
C ASP A 68 -10.56 -13.23 -7.69
N ARG A 69 -9.30 -13.19 -8.12
CA ARG A 69 -8.13 -13.13 -7.23
C ARG A 69 -8.00 -11.76 -6.54
N ILE A 70 -7.44 -11.74 -5.34
CA ILE A 70 -6.94 -10.49 -4.76
C ILE A 70 -5.65 -10.06 -5.46
N LYS A 71 -5.53 -8.77 -5.76
CA LYS A 71 -4.38 -8.21 -6.46
C LYS A 71 -3.36 -7.63 -5.47
N PHE A 72 -2.08 -7.73 -5.82
CA PHE A 72 -0.99 -7.24 -4.98
C PHE A 72 -0.39 -5.96 -5.57
N ALA A 73 -0.27 -4.96 -4.71
CA ALA A 73 0.43 -3.73 -4.99
C ALA A 73 1.56 -3.51 -3.98
N TYR A 74 2.62 -2.81 -4.36
CA TYR A 74 3.64 -2.35 -3.42
C TYR A 74 3.78 -0.83 -3.44
N TRP A 75 4.13 -0.24 -2.29
CA TRP A 75 4.51 1.17 -2.24
C TRP A 75 5.86 1.36 -2.89
N VAL A 76 5.97 2.27 -3.86
CA VAL A 76 7.28 2.68 -4.36
C VAL A 76 7.94 3.56 -3.28
N PRO A 77 9.13 3.21 -2.77
CA PRO A 77 9.84 4.05 -1.80
C PRO A 77 10.51 5.25 -2.48
N ASN A 78 9.77 6.05 -3.26
CA ASN A 78 10.27 7.27 -3.91
C ASN A 78 10.51 8.45 -2.93
N VAL A 79 10.81 8.14 -1.67
CA VAL A 79 11.08 9.04 -0.55
C VAL A 79 12.19 8.43 0.33
N SER A 80 13.13 9.24 0.78
CA SER A 80 14.20 8.77 1.67
C SER A 80 13.64 8.31 3.01
N GLY A 81 14.19 7.23 3.59
CA GLY A 81 13.66 6.63 4.82
C GLY A 81 12.48 5.67 4.57
N GLY A 82 12.02 5.54 3.31
CA GLY A 82 11.00 4.58 2.93
C GLY A 82 9.62 4.91 3.51
N LEU A 83 8.92 3.88 3.97
CA LEU A 83 7.51 3.95 4.36
C LEU A 83 7.31 3.88 5.89
N VAL A 84 8.38 4.10 6.67
CA VAL A 84 8.37 4.14 8.14
C VAL A 84 9.15 5.35 8.68
N ILE A 85 8.64 5.95 9.75
CA ILE A 85 9.27 7.06 10.46
C ILE A 85 10.14 6.50 11.59
N SER A 86 11.20 5.77 11.22
CA SER A 86 12.09 5.08 12.15
C SER A 86 13.55 5.19 11.72
N LYS A 87 14.45 5.30 12.70
CA LYS A 87 15.92 5.33 12.50
C LYS A 87 16.53 3.94 12.44
N ILE A 88 15.69 2.89 12.39
CA ILE A 88 16.17 1.54 12.16
C ILE A 88 16.92 1.48 10.81
N PRO A 89 18.05 0.77 10.71
CA PRO A 89 18.73 0.57 9.43
C PRO A 89 17.80 -0.08 8.42
N GLN A 90 17.78 0.43 7.19
CA GLN A 90 16.94 -0.08 6.11
C GLN A 90 17.81 -0.43 4.90
N LYS A 91 17.37 -1.43 4.13
CA LYS A 91 17.92 -1.74 2.81
C LYS A 91 16.90 -1.27 1.77
N THR A 92 16.70 0.04 1.78
CA THR A 92 15.65 0.72 1.03
C THR A 92 16.23 2.05 0.61
N SER A 93 16.19 2.33 -0.68
CA SER A 93 16.64 3.60 -1.21
C SER A 93 15.56 4.30 -2.02
N TRP A 94 15.68 5.63 -2.03
CA TRP A 94 14.78 6.52 -2.75
C TRP A 94 15.24 6.83 -4.17
N ASP A 95 16.49 6.51 -4.50
CA ASP A 95 17.07 6.77 -5.81
C ASP A 95 16.37 5.98 -6.93
N TYR A 96 16.56 6.48 -8.15
CA TYR A 96 15.93 5.96 -9.34
C TYR A 96 16.37 4.52 -9.64
N GLU A 97 17.68 4.24 -9.61
CA GLU A 97 18.26 2.95 -9.97
C GLU A 97 17.74 1.82 -9.07
N SER A 98 17.61 2.08 -7.77
CA SER A 98 17.08 1.14 -6.80
C SER A 98 15.59 0.88 -7.01
N ASN A 99 14.81 1.93 -7.26
CA ASN A 99 13.38 1.77 -7.52
C ASN A 99 13.07 1.09 -8.87
N VAL A 100 13.94 1.21 -9.87
CA VAL A 100 13.87 0.40 -11.09
C VAL A 100 14.05 -1.08 -10.76
N ARG A 101 15.07 -1.45 -9.96
CA ARG A 101 15.25 -2.84 -9.50
C ARG A 101 14.03 -3.33 -8.73
N TYR A 102 13.52 -2.55 -7.78
CA TYR A 102 12.33 -2.92 -7.00
C TYR A 102 11.10 -3.17 -7.88
N ALA A 103 10.88 -2.34 -8.91
CA ALA A 103 9.77 -2.50 -9.84
C ALA A 103 9.90 -3.77 -10.70
N GLN A 104 11.12 -4.08 -11.18
CA GLN A 104 11.41 -5.29 -11.94
C GLN A 104 11.24 -6.54 -11.08
N THR A 105 11.80 -6.53 -9.87
CA THR A 105 11.61 -7.61 -8.90
C THR A 105 10.12 -7.81 -8.59
N ALA A 106 9.40 -6.73 -8.27
CA ALA A 106 7.98 -6.80 -7.94
C ALA A 106 7.16 -7.44 -9.06
N GLU A 107 7.37 -7.00 -10.31
CA GLU A 107 6.64 -7.57 -11.43
C GLU A 107 6.99 -9.05 -11.62
N GLU A 108 8.26 -9.42 -11.54
CA GLU A 108 8.75 -10.78 -11.71
C GLU A 108 8.16 -11.75 -10.69
N VAL A 109 8.03 -11.33 -9.43
CA VAL A 109 7.49 -12.17 -8.35
C VAL A 109 5.96 -12.11 -8.20
N GLY A 110 5.28 -11.36 -9.08
CA GLY A 110 3.83 -11.44 -9.24
C GLY A 110 3.03 -10.26 -8.68
N PHE A 111 3.67 -9.17 -8.26
CA PHE A 111 2.95 -7.92 -8.00
C PHE A 111 2.36 -7.37 -9.29
N GLU A 112 1.15 -6.85 -9.20
CA GLU A 112 0.39 -6.36 -10.35
C GLU A 112 0.39 -4.84 -10.42
N TYR A 113 0.56 -4.18 -9.27
CA TYR A 113 0.52 -2.72 -9.13
C TYR A 113 1.70 -2.19 -8.30
N ALA A 114 2.04 -0.93 -8.53
CA ALA A 114 2.90 -0.13 -7.68
C ALA A 114 2.26 1.24 -7.44
N LEU A 115 2.41 1.84 -6.26
CA LEU A 115 1.94 3.21 -5.97
C LEU A 115 3.11 4.12 -5.66
N THR A 116 3.31 5.16 -6.45
CA THR A 116 4.24 6.26 -6.12
C THR A 116 3.53 7.31 -5.30
N GLN A 117 4.08 7.64 -4.14
CA GLN A 117 3.49 8.66 -3.27
C GLN A 117 3.79 10.08 -3.79
N ILE A 118 2.92 11.03 -3.45
CA ILE A 118 3.03 12.43 -3.86
C ILE A 118 3.20 13.36 -2.66
N ARG A 119 4.24 14.18 -2.74
CA ARG A 119 4.47 15.41 -1.98
C ARG A 119 5.36 16.31 -2.83
N PHE A 120 5.28 17.61 -2.58
CA PHE A 120 6.14 18.63 -3.19
C PHE A 120 7.27 19.09 -2.27
N MET A 121 7.30 18.57 -1.05
CA MET A 121 8.41 18.69 -0.13
C MET A 121 8.62 17.36 0.58
N ALA A 122 9.87 17.00 0.84
CA ALA A 122 10.17 15.93 1.78
C ALA A 122 9.65 16.33 3.18
N GLY A 123 9.20 15.35 3.96
CA GLY A 123 8.61 15.60 5.27
C GLY A 123 8.59 14.36 6.15
N TYR A 124 8.28 14.54 7.44
CA TYR A 124 8.18 13.47 8.44
C TYR A 124 9.44 12.61 8.58
N GLY A 125 10.61 13.24 8.54
CA GLY A 125 11.90 12.56 8.71
C GLY A 125 12.57 12.15 7.39
N ALA A 126 11.96 12.44 6.25
CA ALA A 126 12.59 12.29 4.94
C ALA A 126 13.34 13.57 4.51
N ASP A 127 14.51 13.39 3.90
CA ASP A 127 15.33 14.44 3.30
C ASP A 127 15.04 14.64 1.80
N HIS A 128 14.62 13.57 1.11
CA HIS A 128 14.43 13.56 -0.34
C HIS A 128 13.12 12.90 -0.74
N GLN A 129 12.49 13.42 -1.79
CA GLN A 129 11.30 12.85 -2.39
C GLN A 129 11.23 13.15 -3.89
N HIS A 130 11.02 12.12 -4.70
CA HIS A 130 10.77 12.29 -6.14
C HIS A 130 9.31 12.64 -6.42
N GLU A 131 9.09 13.41 -7.50
CA GLU A 131 7.76 13.70 -8.02
C GLU A 131 7.12 12.43 -8.60
N SER A 132 5.83 12.23 -8.30
CA SER A 132 5.13 10.96 -8.51
C SER A 132 4.91 10.57 -9.98
N VAL A 133 4.45 11.50 -10.83
CA VAL A 133 4.05 11.20 -12.21
C VAL A 133 5.26 10.92 -13.09
N SER A 134 6.28 11.77 -13.01
CA SER A 134 7.54 11.60 -13.75
C SER A 134 8.26 10.32 -13.33
N PHE A 135 8.30 10.02 -12.03
CA PHE A 135 8.89 8.78 -11.53
C PHE A 135 8.10 7.54 -11.97
N SER A 136 6.77 7.61 -11.92
CA SER A 136 5.89 6.54 -12.45
C SER A 136 6.15 6.24 -13.91
N GLN A 137 6.28 7.28 -14.74
CA GLN A 137 6.63 7.12 -16.15
C GLN A 137 7.96 6.38 -16.31
N ALA A 138 8.98 6.76 -15.53
CA ALA A 138 10.29 6.13 -15.61
C ALA A 138 10.24 4.63 -15.22
N LEU A 139 9.50 4.27 -14.17
CA LEU A 139 9.29 2.86 -13.79
C LEU A 139 8.53 2.08 -14.84
N LEU A 140 7.49 2.67 -15.45
CA LEU A 140 6.71 2.03 -16.52
C LEU A 140 7.57 1.70 -17.75
N HIS A 141 8.60 2.49 -18.06
CA HIS A 141 9.51 2.22 -19.18
C HIS A 141 10.48 1.06 -18.90
N ASN A 142 10.78 0.81 -17.62
CA ASN A 142 11.68 -0.26 -17.19
C ASN A 142 10.97 -1.56 -16.81
N THR A 143 9.63 -1.60 -16.93
CA THR A 143 8.80 -2.76 -16.61
C THR A 143 7.92 -3.16 -17.79
N LYS A 144 7.40 -4.41 -17.79
CA LYS A 144 6.62 -4.96 -18.91
C LYS A 144 5.15 -5.22 -18.57
N LYS A 145 4.86 -5.69 -17.36
CA LYS A 145 3.50 -6.05 -16.90
C LYS A 145 3.00 -5.22 -15.71
N LEU A 146 3.91 -4.60 -14.96
CA LEU A 146 3.53 -3.81 -13.77
C LEU A 146 2.63 -2.62 -14.13
N ASN A 147 1.51 -2.48 -13.43
CA ASN A 147 0.71 -1.26 -13.46
C ASN A 147 1.27 -0.28 -12.42
N VAL A 148 1.30 1.01 -12.74
CA VAL A 148 1.75 2.03 -11.80
C VAL A 148 0.60 3.01 -11.54
N ILE A 149 0.32 3.24 -10.27
CA ILE A 149 -0.64 4.21 -9.78
C ILE A 149 0.16 5.46 -9.43
N ALA A 150 0.00 6.55 -10.17
CA ALA A 150 0.64 7.82 -9.87
C ALA A 150 -0.24 8.65 -8.94
N ALA A 151 0.26 9.00 -7.76
CA ALA A 151 -0.46 9.91 -6.89
C ALA A 151 -0.42 11.36 -7.40
N LEU A 152 -1.57 12.03 -7.37
CA LEU A 152 -1.77 13.42 -7.79
C LEU A 152 -2.41 14.22 -6.66
N LEU A 153 -2.10 15.52 -6.60
CA LEU A 153 -2.61 16.44 -5.59
C LEU A 153 -3.33 17.61 -6.29
N PRO A 154 -4.67 17.67 -6.31
CA PRO A 154 -5.44 18.64 -7.12
C PRO A 154 -5.13 20.13 -6.92
N GLY A 155 -4.56 20.53 -5.78
CA GLY A 155 -4.26 21.95 -5.55
C GLY A 155 -3.12 22.46 -6.42
N PRO A 156 -1.92 21.85 -6.35
CA PRO A 156 -0.79 22.22 -7.20
C PRO A 156 -0.94 21.78 -8.67
N TRP A 157 -1.86 20.86 -8.96
CA TRP A 157 -2.05 20.31 -10.30
C TRP A 157 -3.19 20.99 -11.06
N ASN A 158 -2.95 21.33 -12.32
CA ASN A 158 -4.02 21.72 -13.24
C ASN A 158 -4.62 20.44 -13.89
N PRO A 159 -5.96 20.26 -13.91
CA PRO A 159 -6.58 19.04 -14.44
C PRO A 159 -6.32 18.82 -15.94
N ALA A 160 -6.18 19.89 -16.74
CA ALA A 160 -5.86 19.75 -18.16
C ALA A 160 -4.45 19.20 -18.38
N VAL A 161 -3.48 19.71 -17.60
CA VAL A 161 -2.08 19.26 -17.65
C VAL A 161 -1.97 17.82 -17.16
N ALA A 162 -2.59 17.50 -16.02
CA ALA A 162 -2.65 16.13 -15.49
C ALA A 162 -3.28 15.17 -16.50
N ALA A 163 -4.44 15.51 -17.06
CA ALA A 163 -5.13 14.68 -18.03
C ALA A 163 -4.28 14.43 -19.28
N LYS A 164 -3.58 15.44 -19.79
CA LYS A 164 -2.70 15.32 -20.96
C LYS A 164 -1.48 14.43 -20.67
N GLN A 165 -0.83 14.62 -19.52
CA GLN A 165 0.34 13.82 -19.13
C GLN A 165 -0.04 12.36 -18.95
N ILE A 166 -1.09 12.07 -18.18
CA ILE A 166 -1.54 10.70 -17.93
C ILE A 166 -1.99 10.03 -19.23
N ALA A 167 -2.75 10.71 -20.11
CA ALA A 167 -3.11 10.14 -21.40
C ALA A 167 -1.87 9.79 -22.24
N SER A 168 -0.83 10.61 -22.20
CA SER A 168 0.41 10.34 -22.94
C SER A 168 1.16 9.12 -22.36
N ILE A 169 1.31 9.06 -21.03
CA ILE A 169 1.92 7.92 -20.34
C ILE A 169 1.13 6.63 -20.57
N ASP A 170 -0.20 6.73 -20.68
CA ASP A 170 -1.05 5.60 -20.97
C ASP A 170 -0.72 4.95 -22.32
N HIS A 171 -0.48 5.76 -23.35
CA HIS A 171 0.01 5.27 -24.64
C HIS A 171 1.43 4.69 -24.54
N TYR A 172 2.34 5.35 -23.82
CA TYR A 172 3.73 4.88 -23.70
C TYR A 172 3.85 3.54 -22.96
N SER A 173 2.91 3.30 -22.05
CA SER A 173 2.92 2.14 -21.16
C SER A 173 1.96 1.03 -21.59
N ASN A 174 1.24 1.19 -22.71
CA ASN A 174 0.18 0.27 -23.15
C ASN A 174 -0.93 0.08 -22.10
N GLY A 175 -1.41 1.17 -21.49
CA GLY A 175 -2.58 1.13 -20.61
C GLY A 175 -2.26 0.86 -19.14
N ARG A 176 -0.99 0.94 -18.73
CA ARG A 176 -0.54 0.49 -17.39
C ARG A 176 -0.46 1.61 -16.35
N ILE A 177 -0.87 2.83 -16.68
CA ILE A 177 -0.95 3.94 -15.71
C ILE A 177 -2.37 4.03 -15.13
N SER A 178 -2.44 4.31 -13.83
CA SER A 178 -3.63 4.70 -13.07
C SER A 178 -3.29 5.90 -12.19
N VAL A 179 -4.28 6.54 -11.56
CA VAL A 179 -4.05 7.72 -10.70
C VAL A 179 -4.65 7.55 -9.31
N ASN A 180 -3.93 8.03 -8.29
CA ASN A 180 -4.46 8.16 -6.93
C ASN A 180 -4.62 9.64 -6.57
N ILE A 181 -5.86 10.10 -6.40
CA ILE A 181 -6.14 11.51 -6.13
C ILE A 181 -6.14 11.73 -4.62
N VAL A 182 -5.11 12.45 -4.15
CA VAL A 182 -4.93 12.79 -2.74
C VAL A 182 -5.51 14.18 -2.50
N SER A 183 -6.52 14.32 -1.64
CA SER A 183 -7.21 15.61 -1.41
C SER A 183 -6.35 16.68 -0.71
N GLY A 184 -5.20 16.28 -0.15
CA GLY A 184 -4.29 17.14 0.57
C GLY A 184 -4.70 17.38 2.03
N TRP A 185 -3.70 17.45 2.89
CA TRP A 185 -3.89 17.62 4.34
C TRP A 185 -2.77 18.44 4.98
N PHE A 186 -1.58 18.49 4.35
CA PHE A 186 -0.43 19.19 4.90
C PHE A 186 -0.40 20.65 4.44
N LYS A 187 -0.95 21.54 5.26
CA LYS A 187 -1.07 22.97 4.96
C LYS A 187 0.25 23.63 4.56
N GLN A 188 1.33 23.30 5.27
CA GLN A 188 2.63 23.91 5.05
C GLN A 188 3.10 23.71 3.61
N GLU A 189 2.98 22.49 3.07
CA GLU A 189 3.35 22.19 1.69
C GLU A 189 2.65 23.10 0.68
N PHE A 190 1.33 23.29 0.82
CA PHE A 190 0.58 24.17 -0.06
C PHE A 190 1.08 25.61 0.03
N THR A 191 1.21 26.14 1.23
CA THR A 191 1.64 27.53 1.43
C THR A 191 3.08 27.76 0.98
N SER A 192 3.97 26.77 1.12
CA SER A 192 5.38 26.86 0.72
C SER A 192 5.57 26.95 -0.78
N ILE A 193 4.66 26.38 -1.58
CA ILE A 193 4.67 26.50 -3.05
C ILE A 193 3.72 27.59 -3.56
N GLY A 194 3.27 28.49 -2.68
CA GLY A 194 2.41 29.63 -3.04
C GLY A 194 0.96 29.28 -3.36
N GLN A 195 0.48 28.10 -2.97
CA GLN A 195 -0.92 27.69 -3.15
C GLN A 195 -1.80 28.12 -1.98
N TRP A 196 -3.07 28.42 -2.29
CA TRP A 196 -4.08 28.71 -1.28
C TRP A 196 -4.40 27.46 -0.46
N TRP A 197 -4.52 27.66 0.85
CA TRP A 197 -5.02 26.62 1.75
C TRP A 197 -6.54 26.66 1.82
N LEU A 198 -7.17 25.58 1.39
CA LEU A 198 -8.62 25.37 1.52
C LEU A 198 -8.92 24.57 2.78
N GLU A 199 -10.07 24.81 3.40
CA GLU A 199 -10.55 24.02 4.53
C GLU A 199 -11.03 22.63 4.09
N HIS A 200 -11.28 21.74 5.06
CA HIS A 200 -11.44 20.30 4.80
C HIS A 200 -12.49 19.98 3.73
N ALA A 201 -13.72 20.45 3.92
CA ALA A 201 -14.82 20.19 2.99
C ALA A 201 -14.52 20.74 1.58
N GLU A 202 -13.94 21.94 1.49
CA GLU A 202 -13.57 22.57 0.21
C GLU A 202 -12.48 21.78 -0.52
N ARG A 203 -11.51 21.19 0.20
CA ARG A 203 -10.50 20.31 -0.42
C ARG A 203 -11.13 19.09 -1.07
N TYR A 204 -12.14 18.49 -0.45
CA TYR A 204 -12.87 17.36 -1.04
C TYR A 204 -13.78 17.82 -2.19
N ARG A 205 -14.46 18.97 -2.11
CA ARG A 205 -15.19 19.54 -3.26
C ARG A 205 -14.27 19.75 -4.47
N ARG A 206 -13.11 20.38 -4.27
CA ARG A 206 -12.10 20.54 -5.34
C ARG A 206 -11.65 19.20 -5.90
N SER A 207 -11.41 18.20 -5.05
CA SER A 207 -10.96 16.88 -5.50
C SER A 207 -12.03 16.15 -6.31
N ARG A 208 -13.30 16.32 -5.96
CA ARG A 208 -14.43 15.82 -6.74
C ARG A 208 -14.47 16.46 -8.13
N GLU A 209 -14.46 17.79 -8.22
CA GLU A 209 -14.46 18.48 -9.52
C GLU A 209 -13.23 18.11 -10.35
N PHE A 210 -12.07 17.93 -9.72
CA PHE A 210 -10.85 17.50 -10.40
C PHE A 210 -11.02 16.13 -11.06
N ILE A 211 -11.57 15.15 -10.33
CA ILE A 211 -11.84 13.81 -10.86
C ILE A 211 -12.89 13.86 -11.98
N GLU A 212 -13.98 14.61 -11.78
CA GLU A 212 -15.01 14.81 -12.81
C GLU A 212 -14.41 15.43 -14.09
N CYS A 213 -13.51 16.41 -13.94
CA CYS A 213 -12.75 16.98 -15.05
C CYS A 213 -11.87 15.94 -15.73
N LEU A 214 -11.07 15.15 -15.00
CA LEU A 214 -10.21 14.13 -15.61
C LEU A 214 -11.04 13.12 -16.43
N LYS A 215 -12.10 12.56 -15.83
CA LYS A 215 -12.98 11.60 -16.50
C LYS A 215 -13.62 12.21 -17.75
N GLY A 216 -14.16 13.42 -17.64
CA GLY A 216 -14.80 14.10 -18.76
C GLY A 216 -13.82 14.44 -19.90
N ILE A 217 -12.63 14.94 -19.57
CA ILE A 217 -11.56 15.23 -20.54
C ILE A 217 -11.14 13.96 -21.30
N TRP A 218 -11.01 12.83 -20.61
CA TRP A 218 -10.57 11.57 -21.21
C TRP A 218 -11.65 10.88 -22.06
N THR A 219 -12.92 11.04 -21.71
CA THR A 219 -14.01 10.26 -22.33
C THR A 219 -14.85 11.06 -23.34
N SER A 220 -14.88 12.39 -23.23
CA SER A 220 -15.71 13.22 -24.12
C SER A 220 -14.94 13.66 -25.37
N PRO A 221 -15.56 13.68 -26.57
CA PRO A 221 -14.93 14.23 -27.77
C PRO A 221 -14.53 15.72 -27.60
N LYS A 222 -15.42 16.49 -26.96
CA LYS A 222 -15.20 17.88 -26.51
C LYS A 222 -15.76 18.01 -25.09
N PHE A 223 -14.94 18.45 -24.16
CA PHE A 223 -15.32 18.54 -22.75
C PHE A 223 -15.61 19.99 -22.34
N SER A 224 -16.79 20.19 -21.74
CA SER A 224 -17.20 21.46 -21.13
C SER A 224 -17.58 21.20 -19.68
N TYR A 225 -17.16 22.08 -18.78
CA TYR A 225 -17.42 21.95 -17.34
C TYR A 225 -17.53 23.33 -16.70
N LYS A 226 -18.40 23.46 -15.71
CA LYS A 226 -18.61 24.69 -14.97
C LYS A 226 -18.78 24.35 -13.49
N GLY A 227 -17.66 24.23 -12.79
CA GLY A 227 -17.62 24.09 -11.34
C GLY A 227 -17.15 25.37 -10.65
N ASP A 228 -16.98 25.26 -9.34
CA ASP A 228 -16.48 26.34 -8.49
C ASP A 228 -14.95 26.47 -8.63
N PHE A 229 -14.24 25.37 -8.88
CA PHE A 229 -12.79 25.33 -8.95
C PHE A 229 -12.27 25.25 -10.39
N TYR A 230 -12.99 24.58 -11.29
CA TYR A 230 -12.54 24.36 -12.66
C TYR A 230 -13.60 24.72 -13.70
N GLN A 231 -13.15 25.24 -14.83
CA GLN A 231 -13.98 25.60 -15.97
C GLN A 231 -13.33 25.13 -17.27
N PHE A 232 -14.12 24.53 -18.15
CA PHE A 232 -13.70 24.05 -19.47
C PHE A 232 -14.74 24.43 -20.51
N HIS A 233 -14.27 24.76 -21.71
CA HIS A 233 -15.11 25.14 -22.85
C HIS A 233 -14.67 24.34 -24.09
N ASP A 234 -15.50 23.40 -24.51
CA ASP A 234 -15.36 22.58 -25.71
C ASP A 234 -13.95 21.97 -25.90
N TYR A 235 -13.29 21.59 -24.80
CA TYR A 235 -11.89 21.18 -24.80
C TYR A 235 -11.71 19.81 -25.48
N PRO A 236 -10.97 19.73 -26.61
CA PRO A 236 -10.89 18.52 -27.42
C PRO A 236 -9.57 17.77 -27.19
N LEU A 237 -9.25 17.33 -25.97
CA LEU A 237 -8.01 16.60 -25.70
C LEU A 237 -7.78 15.49 -26.74
N SER A 238 -6.59 15.47 -27.35
CA SER A 238 -6.14 14.40 -28.25
C SER A 238 -4.62 14.16 -28.11
N PRO A 239 -4.13 12.91 -28.13
CA PRO A 239 -4.94 11.69 -28.06
C PRO A 239 -5.64 11.55 -26.70
N LYS A 240 -6.74 10.78 -26.67
CA LYS A 240 -7.33 10.25 -25.43
C LYS A 240 -6.44 9.14 -24.86
N PRO A 241 -6.64 8.69 -23.60
CA PRO A 241 -6.06 7.43 -23.14
C PRO A 241 -6.39 6.27 -24.10
N LEU A 242 -5.66 5.16 -23.98
CA LEU A 242 -5.90 4.00 -24.83
C LEU A 242 -7.31 3.45 -24.60
N ASP A 243 -8.02 3.19 -25.70
CA ASP A 243 -9.32 2.53 -25.67
C ASP A 243 -9.12 1.03 -25.47
N LEU A 244 -9.29 0.58 -24.22
CA LEU A 244 -9.15 -0.82 -23.83
C LEU A 244 -10.51 -1.36 -23.37
N PRO A 245 -10.89 -2.60 -23.75
CA PRO A 245 -12.16 -3.19 -23.35
C PRO A 245 -12.37 -3.15 -21.83
N GLY A 246 -13.50 -2.59 -21.41
CA GLY A 246 -13.85 -2.47 -19.99
C GLY A 246 -13.06 -1.41 -19.20
N ARG A 247 -12.21 -0.61 -19.85
CA ARG A 247 -11.41 0.44 -19.22
C ARG A 247 -11.57 1.77 -19.99
N PRO A 248 -12.66 2.52 -19.75
CA PRO A 248 -12.96 3.75 -20.48
C PRO A 248 -11.96 4.89 -20.23
N HIS A 249 -11.21 4.80 -19.14
CA HIS A 249 -10.14 5.73 -18.77
C HIS A 249 -9.17 5.03 -17.79
N PRO A 250 -7.97 5.60 -17.53
CA PRO A 250 -7.11 5.17 -16.44
C PRO A 250 -7.87 5.09 -15.11
N LEU A 251 -7.62 4.06 -14.31
CA LEU A 251 -8.33 3.85 -13.05
C LEU A 251 -8.04 4.97 -12.05
N ILE A 252 -9.06 5.37 -11.30
CA ILE A 252 -8.99 6.45 -10.33
C ILE A 252 -9.20 5.90 -8.92
N PHE A 253 -8.16 6.06 -8.11
CA PHE A 253 -8.12 5.74 -6.69
C PHE A 253 -8.33 7.02 -5.88
N GLN A 254 -9.05 6.92 -4.76
CA GLN A 254 -9.12 7.98 -3.77
C GLN A 254 -9.33 7.35 -2.39
N GLY A 255 -8.68 7.89 -1.37
CA GLY A 255 -8.82 7.43 0.00
C GLY A 255 -9.20 8.52 0.99
N GLY A 256 -9.55 8.07 2.20
CA GLY A 256 -9.77 8.90 3.38
C GLY A 256 -10.67 8.21 4.39
N ASN A 257 -10.92 8.84 5.55
CA ASN A 257 -11.82 8.28 6.56
C ASN A 257 -13.01 9.21 6.89
N SER A 258 -12.97 10.48 6.44
CA SER A 258 -14.02 11.45 6.71
C SER A 258 -15.27 11.19 5.89
N ILE A 259 -16.39 11.78 6.31
CA ILE A 259 -17.67 11.71 5.59
C ILE A 259 -17.48 12.23 4.15
N ASP A 260 -16.81 13.37 3.98
CA ASP A 260 -16.52 13.94 2.65
C ASP A 260 -15.67 13.00 1.77
N ALA A 261 -14.72 12.27 2.37
CA ALA A 261 -13.90 11.30 1.64
C ALA A 261 -14.71 10.10 1.17
N ARG A 262 -15.55 9.54 2.05
CA ARG A 262 -16.44 8.42 1.73
C ARG A 262 -17.47 8.81 0.67
N GLU A 263 -18.01 10.02 0.77
CA GLU A 263 -18.91 10.58 -0.22
C GLU A 263 -18.21 10.69 -1.59
N ASN A 264 -17.05 11.35 -1.66
CA ASN A 264 -16.31 11.43 -2.92
C ASN A 264 -15.95 10.04 -3.49
N GLY A 265 -15.50 9.12 -2.64
CA GLY A 265 -15.18 7.75 -3.04
C GLY A 265 -16.34 7.07 -3.76
N ALA A 266 -17.54 7.16 -3.18
CA ALA A 266 -18.76 6.63 -3.79
C ALA A 266 -19.19 7.38 -5.06
N HIS A 267 -18.98 8.70 -5.13
CA HIS A 267 -19.47 9.53 -6.23
C HIS A 267 -18.60 9.50 -7.49
N VAL A 268 -17.28 9.41 -7.37
CA VAL A 268 -16.38 9.69 -8.52
C VAL A 268 -15.24 8.71 -8.73
N SER A 269 -14.89 7.89 -7.74
CA SER A 269 -13.75 6.96 -7.81
C SER A 269 -14.14 5.62 -8.42
N ASP A 270 -13.13 4.88 -8.88
CA ASP A 270 -13.23 3.47 -9.29
C ASP A 270 -12.77 2.56 -8.13
N TYR A 271 -11.78 3.01 -7.35
CA TYR A 271 -11.31 2.35 -6.14
C TYR A 271 -11.34 3.29 -4.94
N TYR A 272 -11.96 2.83 -3.86
CA TYR A 272 -11.86 3.46 -2.55
C TYR A 272 -10.66 2.88 -1.78
N PHE A 273 -9.73 3.77 -1.43
CA PHE A 273 -8.47 3.40 -0.78
C PHE A 273 -8.54 3.62 0.73
N MET A 274 -8.48 2.52 1.48
CA MET A 274 -8.52 2.50 2.93
C MET A 274 -7.10 2.43 3.54
N ASN A 275 -6.90 3.17 4.63
CA ASN A 275 -5.75 2.97 5.53
C ASN A 275 -5.90 1.66 6.30
N GLY A 276 -4.87 1.26 7.04
CA GLY A 276 -4.99 0.11 7.93
C GLY A 276 -5.99 0.36 9.07
N ASN A 277 -6.77 -0.67 9.40
CA ASN A 277 -7.87 -0.56 10.36
C ASN A 277 -8.13 -1.88 11.10
N THR A 278 -9.03 -1.87 12.08
CA THR A 278 -9.56 -3.10 12.68
C THR A 278 -10.52 -3.80 11.72
N LEU A 279 -10.87 -5.05 12.03
CA LEU A 279 -11.82 -5.83 11.24
C LEU A 279 -13.19 -5.11 11.15
N GLU A 280 -13.69 -4.63 12.27
CA GLU A 280 -14.97 -3.93 12.37
C GLU A 280 -14.92 -2.60 11.61
N GLY A 281 -13.79 -1.89 11.70
CA GLY A 281 -13.57 -0.66 10.96
C GLY A 281 -13.56 -0.88 9.44
N PHE A 282 -13.00 -1.99 8.96
CA PHE A 282 -13.07 -2.36 7.55
C PHE A 282 -14.52 -2.68 7.13
N GLN A 283 -15.23 -3.50 7.90
CA GLN A 283 -16.64 -3.83 7.62
C GLN A 283 -17.53 -2.59 7.55
N GLU A 284 -17.40 -1.69 8.53
CA GLU A 284 -18.15 -0.42 8.58
C GLU A 284 -17.86 0.46 7.37
N GLN A 285 -16.59 0.67 7.04
CA GLN A 285 -16.20 1.54 5.92
C GLN A 285 -16.67 1.00 4.57
N ILE A 286 -16.49 -0.30 4.33
CA ILE A 286 -16.92 -0.95 3.08
C ILE A 286 -18.45 -0.84 2.96
N ALA A 287 -19.19 -1.14 4.02
CA ALA A 287 -20.65 -1.05 4.02
C ALA A 287 -21.15 0.38 3.78
N ASP A 288 -20.56 1.39 4.44
CA ASP A 288 -20.97 2.79 4.27
C ASP A 288 -20.69 3.30 2.85
N VAL A 289 -19.52 3.01 2.27
CA VAL A 289 -19.19 3.44 0.91
C VAL A 289 -20.06 2.72 -0.12
N LYS A 290 -20.30 1.41 0.03
CA LYS A 290 -21.24 0.67 -0.83
C LYS A 290 -22.64 1.24 -0.76
N GLU A 291 -23.14 1.54 0.44
CA GLU A 291 -24.46 2.14 0.63
C GLU A 291 -24.58 3.52 -0.05
N ARG A 292 -23.54 4.35 0.04
CA ARG A 292 -23.48 5.64 -0.68
C ARG A 292 -23.49 5.42 -2.20
N ALA A 293 -22.67 4.50 -2.71
CA ALA A 293 -22.60 4.19 -4.15
C ALA A 293 -23.91 3.59 -4.67
N ARG A 294 -24.60 2.78 -3.86
CA ARG A 294 -25.90 2.19 -4.17
C ARG A 294 -26.99 3.24 -4.36
N LYS A 295 -27.00 4.30 -3.55
CA LYS A 295 -27.91 5.46 -3.73
C LYS A 295 -27.70 6.18 -5.07
N LEU A 296 -26.54 6.01 -5.69
CA LEU A 296 -26.18 6.57 -7.00
C LEU A 296 -26.31 5.56 -8.15
N GLY A 297 -26.73 4.31 -7.86
CA GLY A 297 -26.80 3.24 -8.85
C GLY A 297 -25.43 2.78 -9.37
N ARG A 298 -24.37 2.91 -8.55
CA ARG A 298 -22.97 2.60 -8.92
C ARG A 298 -22.27 1.66 -7.95
N GLU A 299 -23.03 0.91 -7.14
CA GLU A 299 -22.46 -0.06 -6.18
C GLU A 299 -21.52 -1.07 -6.87
N ASP A 300 -21.89 -1.58 -8.05
CA ASP A 300 -21.08 -2.55 -8.80
C ASP A 300 -19.84 -1.93 -9.49
N GLN A 301 -19.64 -0.62 -9.39
CA GLN A 301 -18.53 0.10 -10.03
C GLN A 301 -17.46 0.55 -9.03
N ILE A 302 -17.68 0.36 -7.73
CA ILE A 302 -16.73 0.76 -6.69
C ILE A 302 -16.02 -0.47 -6.12
N HIS A 303 -14.69 -0.43 -6.18
CA HIS A 303 -13.78 -1.44 -5.68
C HIS A 303 -13.02 -0.94 -4.46
N PHE A 304 -12.37 -1.84 -3.71
CA PHE A 304 -11.70 -1.50 -2.46
C PHE A 304 -10.22 -1.89 -2.48
N ALA A 305 -9.37 -0.96 -2.06
CA ALA A 305 -7.94 -1.18 -1.86
C ALA A 305 -7.56 -0.87 -0.42
N VAL A 306 -6.62 -1.60 0.16
CA VAL A 306 -6.19 -1.40 1.56
C VAL A 306 -4.68 -1.28 1.68
N ASN A 307 -4.23 -0.36 2.52
CA ASN A 307 -2.82 -0.24 2.90
C ASN A 307 -2.43 -1.31 3.93
N GLY A 308 -1.23 -1.85 3.84
CA GLY A 308 -0.65 -2.73 4.85
C GLY A 308 0.87 -2.59 4.92
N PHE A 309 1.45 -2.91 6.07
CA PHE A 309 2.90 -3.04 6.23
C PHE A 309 3.22 -4.50 6.52
N ALA A 310 4.03 -5.13 5.68
CA ALA A 310 4.36 -6.54 5.80
C ALA A 310 5.64 -6.76 6.61
N ILE A 311 5.54 -7.64 7.61
CA ILE A 311 6.69 -8.20 8.32
C ILE A 311 6.53 -9.71 8.27
N VAL A 312 7.28 -10.36 7.36
CA VAL A 312 7.24 -11.80 7.18
C VAL A 312 8.53 -12.40 7.75
N LYS A 313 8.40 -13.30 8.73
CA LYS A 313 9.51 -14.03 9.36
C LYS A 313 9.20 -15.52 9.46
N GLU A 314 10.18 -16.33 9.84
CA GLU A 314 9.98 -17.78 10.00
C GLU A 314 9.11 -18.09 11.22
N THR A 315 9.13 -17.21 12.23
CA THR A 315 8.28 -17.31 13.42
C THR A 315 7.51 -16.02 13.70
N GLU A 316 6.36 -16.15 14.34
CA GLU A 316 5.55 -15.01 14.80
C GLU A 316 6.34 -14.15 15.80
N GLU A 317 7.09 -14.79 16.70
CA GLU A 317 7.88 -14.11 17.71
C GLU A 317 8.97 -13.22 17.10
N GLU A 318 9.60 -13.64 16.00
CA GLU A 318 10.55 -12.81 15.24
C GLU A 318 9.88 -11.63 14.56
N ALA A 319 8.69 -11.83 13.98
CA ALA A 319 7.93 -10.75 13.34
C ALA A 319 7.51 -9.69 14.37
N ILE A 320 6.99 -10.11 15.53
CA ILE A 320 6.63 -9.22 16.64
C ILE A 320 7.86 -8.49 17.20
N ARG A 321 8.99 -9.19 17.32
CA ARG A 321 10.25 -8.57 17.76
C ARG A 321 10.69 -7.48 16.81
N LEU A 322 10.65 -7.72 15.50
CA LEU A 322 11.02 -6.73 14.50
C LEU A 322 10.06 -5.53 14.52
N LEU A 323 8.74 -5.76 14.64
CA LEU A 323 7.77 -4.68 14.82
C LEU A 323 8.14 -3.79 16.02
N SER A 324 8.41 -4.44 17.16
CA SER A 324 8.79 -3.76 18.41
C SER A 324 10.11 -2.98 18.25
N GLU A 325 11.05 -3.50 17.46
CA GLU A 325 12.31 -2.81 17.16
C GLU A 325 12.11 -1.58 16.27
N ILE A 326 11.29 -1.70 15.21
CA ILE A 326 10.95 -0.57 14.33
C ILE A 326 10.32 0.56 15.15
N GLN A 327 9.35 0.23 16.01
CA GLN A 327 8.67 1.18 16.89
C GLN A 327 9.60 1.74 17.96
N GLY A 328 10.45 0.90 18.57
CA GLY A 328 11.43 1.31 19.57
C GLY A 328 12.50 2.27 19.02
N LYS A 329 12.80 2.18 17.72
CA LYS A 329 13.72 3.07 16.99
C LYS A 329 13.01 4.20 16.23
N ALA A 330 11.73 4.43 16.49
CA ALA A 330 10.95 5.51 15.89
C ALA A 330 11.70 6.86 16.01
N ASP A 331 11.68 7.65 14.93
CA ASP A 331 12.11 9.05 15.02
C ASP A 331 11.01 9.84 15.73
N LYS A 332 11.13 9.95 17.05
CA LYS A 332 10.10 10.55 17.90
C LYS A 332 9.78 11.99 17.51
N GLU A 333 10.76 12.77 17.06
CA GLU A 333 10.53 14.15 16.65
C GLU A 333 9.69 14.18 15.37
N ALA A 334 10.07 13.38 14.38
CA ALA A 334 9.34 13.27 13.12
C ALA A 334 7.93 12.69 13.29
N VAL A 335 7.76 11.65 14.14
CA VAL A 335 6.43 11.08 14.45
C VAL A 335 5.55 12.10 15.15
N ASN A 336 6.08 12.87 16.11
CA ASN A 336 5.31 13.92 16.78
C ASN A 336 4.97 15.08 15.83
N ALA A 337 5.87 15.46 14.94
CA ALA A 337 5.60 16.46 13.91
C ALA A 337 4.49 15.99 12.96
N PHE A 338 4.52 14.73 12.54
CA PHE A 338 3.45 14.09 11.77
C PHE A 338 2.12 14.09 12.54
N ALA A 339 2.12 13.66 13.80
CA ALA A 339 0.94 13.64 14.67
C ALA A 339 0.32 15.04 14.83
N ASN A 340 1.13 16.08 14.97
CA ASN A 340 0.64 17.45 15.10
C ASN A 340 0.04 17.97 13.79
N ALA A 341 0.69 17.73 12.66
CA ALA A 341 0.19 18.12 11.35
C ALA A 341 -1.15 17.42 11.01
N THR A 342 -1.27 16.14 11.35
CA THR A 342 -2.50 15.35 11.12
C THR A 342 -3.64 15.77 12.05
N LYS A 343 -3.36 16.07 13.33
CA LYS A 343 -4.35 16.64 14.26
C LYS A 343 -4.90 17.99 13.80
N GLN A 344 -4.03 18.86 13.25
CA GLN A 344 -4.47 20.12 12.66
C GLN A 344 -5.43 19.88 11.49
N ALA A 345 -5.08 18.97 10.58
CA ALA A 345 -5.94 18.62 9.45
C ALA A 345 -7.27 17.99 9.89
N GLY A 346 -7.26 17.19 10.95
CA GLY A 346 -8.45 16.54 11.53
C GLY A 346 -9.38 17.49 12.26
N SER A 347 -8.84 18.52 12.91
CA SER A 347 -9.65 19.53 13.63
C SER A 347 -10.53 20.36 12.70
N SER A 348 -10.19 20.42 11.41
CA SER A 348 -10.98 21.07 10.35
C SER A 348 -12.09 20.18 9.77
N THR A 349 -12.26 18.93 10.22
CA THR A 349 -13.36 18.05 9.78
C THR A 349 -14.64 18.37 10.55
N GLU A 350 -15.81 18.09 9.95
CA GLU A 350 -17.12 18.37 10.58
C GLU A 350 -17.29 17.68 11.95
N ASN A 351 -16.88 16.40 12.04
CA ASN A 351 -16.92 15.63 13.28
C ASN A 351 -15.64 15.78 14.13
N LYS A 352 -14.71 16.65 13.73
CA LYS A 352 -13.38 16.84 14.34
C LYS A 352 -12.55 15.55 14.43
N LYS A 353 -12.85 14.54 13.62
CA LYS A 353 -12.06 13.31 13.48
C LYS A 353 -11.31 13.30 12.14
N GLY A 354 -9.99 13.46 12.23
CA GLY A 354 -9.07 13.28 11.10
C GLY A 354 -8.86 11.82 10.72
N MET A 355 -8.15 11.60 9.61
CA MET A 355 -7.85 10.26 9.09
C MET A 355 -7.12 9.36 10.10
N TRP A 356 -6.32 9.94 11.00
CA TRP A 356 -5.55 9.26 12.04
C TRP A 356 -6.07 9.54 13.47
N ALA A 357 -7.35 9.90 13.62
CA ALA A 357 -7.90 10.31 14.91
C ALA A 357 -7.82 9.23 16.00
N ASP A 358 -7.87 7.96 15.60
CA ASP A 358 -7.86 6.80 16.50
C ASP A 358 -6.50 6.07 16.52
N SER A 359 -5.44 6.70 16.01
CA SER A 359 -4.08 6.12 15.94
C SER A 359 -3.26 6.48 17.19
N LYS A 360 -2.55 5.48 17.74
CA LYS A 360 -1.56 5.67 18.82
C LYS A 360 -0.21 6.07 18.23
N PHE A 361 0.71 6.53 19.07
CA PHE A 361 2.07 6.90 18.63
C PHE A 361 2.73 5.78 17.80
N ASP A 362 2.61 4.53 18.26
CA ASP A 362 3.21 3.37 17.60
C ASP A 362 2.58 3.03 16.24
N ASP A 363 1.31 3.40 16.04
CA ASP A 363 0.62 3.28 14.75
C ASP A 363 1.16 4.33 13.76
N LEU A 364 1.43 5.54 14.26
CA LEU A 364 1.92 6.68 13.47
C LEU A 364 3.37 6.53 12.99
N VAL A 365 4.11 5.52 13.48
CA VAL A 365 5.41 5.14 12.93
C VAL A 365 5.28 4.72 11.45
N GLN A 366 4.09 4.26 11.04
CA GLN A 366 3.73 4.07 9.64
C GLN A 366 2.55 5.00 9.31
N TYR A 367 2.79 6.02 8.48
CA TYR A 367 1.84 7.14 8.30
C TYR A 367 0.52 6.81 7.58
N ASN A 368 0.26 5.56 7.20
CA ASN A 368 -1.04 5.10 6.65
C ASN A 368 -1.62 3.94 7.49
N ASP A 369 -1.23 3.85 8.77
CA ASP A 369 -1.68 2.83 9.73
C ASP A 369 -1.39 1.38 9.28
N GLY A 370 -0.35 1.16 8.47
CA GLY A 370 -0.07 -0.12 7.83
C GLY A 370 0.12 -1.29 8.80
N PHE A 371 0.58 -1.02 10.02
CA PHE A 371 0.66 -2.03 11.08
C PHE A 371 -0.72 -2.51 11.56
N LYS A 372 -1.76 -1.66 11.52
CA LYS A 372 -3.12 -2.02 11.94
C LYS A 372 -3.80 -3.03 11.01
N THR A 373 -3.34 -3.14 9.77
CA THR A 373 -3.77 -4.20 8.83
C THR A 373 -3.27 -5.57 9.27
N LYS A 374 -2.19 -5.61 10.06
CA LYS A 374 -1.63 -6.79 10.72
C LYS A 374 -1.13 -7.86 9.74
N LEU A 375 -0.37 -7.45 8.72
CA LEU A 375 0.39 -8.37 7.85
C LEU A 375 1.73 -8.73 8.51
N ILE A 376 1.71 -9.28 9.72
CA ILE A 376 2.89 -9.39 10.60
C ILE A 376 2.96 -10.80 11.19
N GLY A 377 3.82 -11.68 10.69
CA GLY A 377 3.90 -13.06 11.18
C GLY A 377 4.66 -14.00 10.25
N THR A 378 4.29 -15.28 10.27
CA THR A 378 4.74 -16.26 9.27
C THR A 378 4.06 -16.03 7.91
N ALA A 379 4.57 -16.68 6.86
CA ALA A 379 3.96 -16.58 5.52
C ALA A 379 2.49 -17.06 5.52
N GLU A 380 2.17 -18.12 6.26
CA GLU A 380 0.81 -18.66 6.41
C GLU A 380 -0.09 -17.69 7.15
N GLN A 381 0.41 -17.12 8.23
CA GLN A 381 -0.27 -16.11 9.04
C GLN A 381 -0.63 -14.86 8.23
N VAL A 382 0.28 -14.40 7.39
CA VAL A 382 0.05 -13.26 6.50
C VAL A 382 -0.89 -13.64 5.35
N ALA A 383 -0.76 -14.84 4.77
CA ALA A 383 -1.66 -15.32 3.72
C ALA A 383 -3.12 -15.47 4.22
N ASP A 384 -3.32 -16.04 5.41
CA ASP A 384 -4.64 -16.15 6.04
C ASP A 384 -5.25 -14.74 6.26
N ARG A 385 -4.45 -13.77 6.71
CA ARG A 385 -4.92 -12.39 6.87
C ARG A 385 -5.33 -11.74 5.54
N ILE A 386 -4.59 -11.98 4.46
CA ILE A 386 -4.92 -11.48 3.12
C ILE A 386 -6.23 -12.09 2.61
N LEU A 387 -6.48 -13.37 2.88
CA LEU A 387 -7.72 -14.04 2.49
C LEU A 387 -8.92 -13.54 3.28
N LEU A 388 -8.75 -13.22 4.56
CA LEU A 388 -9.76 -12.50 5.32
C LEU A 388 -10.07 -11.14 4.67
N LEU A 389 -9.06 -10.33 4.36
CA LEU A 389 -9.27 -9.04 3.68
C LEU A 389 -10.03 -9.22 2.37
N LYS A 390 -9.65 -10.21 1.56
CA LYS A 390 -10.36 -10.58 0.33
C LYS A 390 -11.84 -10.88 0.58
N SER A 391 -12.15 -11.69 1.60
CA SER A 391 -13.55 -12.07 1.91
C SER A 391 -14.43 -10.87 2.29
N LEU A 392 -13.84 -9.80 2.83
CA LEU A 392 -14.56 -8.55 3.12
C LEU A 392 -14.91 -7.74 1.85
N GLY A 393 -14.40 -8.14 0.69
CA GLY A 393 -14.58 -7.44 -0.59
C GLY A 393 -13.43 -6.50 -0.94
N ILE A 394 -12.22 -6.71 -0.38
CA ILE A 394 -11.03 -5.96 -0.75
C ILE A 394 -10.39 -6.60 -2.00
N ASP A 395 -10.19 -5.77 -3.03
CA ASP A 395 -9.67 -6.18 -4.33
C ASP A 395 -8.14 -6.06 -4.44
N ILE A 396 -7.54 -5.09 -3.74
CA ILE A 396 -6.10 -4.78 -3.79
C ILE A 396 -5.53 -4.63 -2.37
N VAL A 397 -4.42 -5.31 -2.08
CA VAL A 397 -3.58 -5.01 -0.91
C VAL A 397 -2.33 -4.26 -1.36
N LEU A 398 -2.14 -3.04 -0.90
CA LEU A 398 -0.95 -2.24 -1.11
C LEU A 398 0.00 -2.38 0.07
N ILE A 399 1.17 -2.95 -0.20
CA ILE A 399 2.09 -3.40 0.82
C ILE A 399 3.33 -2.49 0.86
N ALA A 400 3.64 -2.01 2.06
CA ALA A 400 4.92 -1.41 2.39
C ALA A 400 5.84 -2.42 3.08
N PHE A 401 7.14 -2.26 2.88
CA PHE A 401 8.18 -3.11 3.45
C PHE A 401 9.23 -2.29 4.21
N LEU A 402 10.10 -2.96 4.97
CA LEU A 402 11.21 -2.33 5.67
C LEU A 402 12.49 -2.33 4.81
N HIS A 403 12.78 -3.48 4.19
CA HIS A 403 13.98 -3.72 3.38
C HIS A 403 13.55 -4.03 1.95
N TYR A 404 13.23 -3.02 1.14
CA TYR A 404 12.71 -3.23 -0.22
C TYR A 404 13.62 -4.07 -1.12
N GLU A 405 14.94 -4.04 -0.89
CA GLU A 405 15.90 -4.88 -1.62
C GLU A 405 15.64 -6.38 -1.43
N ASP A 406 15.17 -6.80 -0.26
CA ASP A 406 14.99 -8.21 0.09
C ASP A 406 13.50 -8.60 0.20
N ASP A 407 12.69 -7.74 0.80
CA ASP A 407 11.33 -8.07 1.27
C ASP A 407 10.32 -8.23 0.13
N ILE A 408 10.47 -7.51 -1.00
CA ILE A 408 9.60 -7.70 -2.17
C ILE A 408 9.76 -9.13 -2.70
N GLN A 409 11.01 -9.54 -2.92
CA GLN A 409 11.36 -10.88 -3.38
C GLN A 409 10.83 -11.94 -2.41
N ASN A 410 11.17 -11.80 -1.12
CA ASN A 410 10.75 -12.74 -0.08
C ASN A 410 9.22 -12.88 0.00
N PHE A 411 8.48 -11.78 -0.12
CA PHE A 411 7.02 -11.80 -0.09
C PHE A 411 6.45 -12.52 -1.32
N GLY A 412 6.97 -12.20 -2.51
CA GLY A 412 6.54 -12.82 -3.76
C GLY A 412 6.93 -14.29 -3.90
N GLU A 413 7.97 -14.74 -3.19
CA GLU A 413 8.37 -16.15 -3.09
C GLU A 413 7.50 -16.94 -2.10
N LYS A 414 7.26 -16.38 -0.91
CA LYS A 414 6.70 -17.14 0.22
C LYS A 414 5.20 -16.94 0.42
N VAL A 415 4.69 -15.72 0.24
CA VAL A 415 3.31 -15.36 0.59
C VAL A 415 2.40 -15.38 -0.63
N LEU A 416 2.79 -14.73 -1.72
CA LEU A 416 1.93 -14.57 -2.90
C LEU A 416 1.52 -15.94 -3.50
N PRO A 417 2.44 -16.90 -3.72
CA PRO A 417 2.07 -18.21 -4.26
C PRO A 417 1.20 -19.02 -3.29
N LEU A 418 1.41 -18.83 -1.98
CA LEU A 418 0.58 -19.45 -0.94
C LEU A 418 -0.85 -18.91 -0.96
N VAL A 419 -1.05 -17.59 -1.10
CA VAL A 419 -2.38 -16.99 -1.27
C VAL A 419 -3.05 -17.58 -2.51
N ARG A 420 -2.35 -17.67 -3.64
CA ARG A 420 -2.89 -18.26 -4.88
C ARG A 420 -3.29 -19.72 -4.72
N LYS A 421 -2.49 -20.52 -4.00
CA LYS A 421 -2.84 -21.91 -3.67
C LYS A 421 -4.13 -21.96 -2.86
N LEU A 422 -4.23 -21.17 -1.81
CA LEU A 422 -5.40 -21.14 -0.92
C LEU A 422 -6.66 -20.62 -1.63
N GLU A 423 -6.55 -19.63 -2.52
CA GLU A 423 -7.66 -19.18 -3.38
C GLU A 423 -8.20 -20.31 -4.26
N ARG A 424 -7.31 -21.14 -4.85
CA ARG A 424 -7.72 -22.32 -5.63
C ARG A 424 -8.40 -23.39 -4.79
N GLU A 425 -8.08 -23.46 -3.49
CA GLU A 425 -8.75 -24.30 -2.50
C GLU A 425 -10.07 -23.69 -2.00
N GLY A 426 -10.49 -22.53 -2.53
CA GLY A 426 -11.77 -21.89 -2.24
C GLY A 426 -11.74 -20.85 -1.12
N ARG A 427 -10.57 -20.52 -0.57
CA ARG A 427 -10.43 -19.52 0.51
C ARG A 427 -10.71 -18.09 0.03
N GLY A 428 -10.97 -17.21 0.99
CA GLY A 428 -11.20 -15.78 0.78
C GLY A 428 -12.58 -15.42 0.23
N LYS A 429 -13.58 -16.29 0.46
CA LYS A 429 -14.98 -16.11 0.02
C LYS A 429 -15.97 -16.03 1.18
N ASP A 430 -15.74 -16.80 2.25
CA ASP A 430 -16.60 -16.85 3.44
C ASP A 430 -15.96 -16.05 4.59
N VAL A 431 -16.54 -14.89 4.88
CA VAL A 431 -16.03 -13.98 5.93
C VAL A 431 -15.97 -14.65 7.30
N GLU A 432 -16.97 -15.45 7.67
CA GLU A 432 -17.04 -16.07 8.99
C GLU A 432 -15.99 -17.17 9.15
N ASP A 433 -15.76 -17.97 8.10
CA ASP A 433 -14.70 -18.98 8.10
C ASP A 433 -13.30 -18.33 8.16
N GLU A 434 -13.09 -17.24 7.42
CA GLU A 434 -11.81 -16.51 7.45
C GLU A 434 -11.55 -15.87 8.83
N ILE A 435 -12.57 -15.24 9.44
CA ILE A 435 -12.47 -14.69 10.80
C ILE A 435 -12.12 -15.78 11.80
N ARG A 436 -12.78 -16.95 11.73
CA ARG A 436 -12.52 -18.09 12.62
C ARG A 436 -11.08 -18.60 12.49
N ARG A 437 -10.49 -18.55 11.29
CA ARG A 437 -9.11 -19.02 11.03
C ARG A 437 -8.06 -18.03 11.50
N THR A 438 -8.23 -16.75 11.19
CA THR A 438 -7.25 -15.72 11.57
C THR A 438 -7.37 -15.30 13.04
N GLY A 439 -8.56 -15.42 13.63
CA GLY A 439 -8.88 -14.73 14.88
C GLY A 439 -8.77 -13.21 14.72
N ASP A 440 -8.77 -12.48 15.84
CA ASP A 440 -8.57 -11.03 15.87
C ASP A 440 -7.10 -10.61 15.66
N VAL A 441 -6.16 -11.56 15.65
CA VAL A 441 -5.19 -11.75 14.55
C VAL A 441 -4.19 -12.91 14.72
N TYR A 442 -3.84 -13.41 15.92
CA TYR A 442 -2.95 -14.59 16.05
C TYR A 442 -3.23 -15.56 17.24
N ARG A 443 -4.37 -15.49 17.92
CA ARG A 443 -4.81 -16.60 18.81
C ARG A 443 -6.30 -16.88 18.78
N ALA A 444 -6.60 -18.06 18.25
CA ALA A 444 -7.63 -18.98 18.75
C ALA A 444 -7.31 -20.43 18.31
N LYS A 445 -6.61 -20.58 17.17
CA LYS A 445 -6.34 -21.88 16.56
C LYS A 445 -5.53 -22.85 17.43
N ARG A 446 -4.42 -22.40 18.04
CA ARG A 446 -3.60 -23.29 18.91
C ARG A 446 -4.29 -23.70 20.21
N LEU A 447 -5.20 -22.89 20.76
CA LEU A 447 -5.90 -23.28 21.99
C LEU A 447 -7.01 -24.29 21.68
N ILE A 448 -7.76 -24.09 20.59
CA ILE A 448 -8.84 -24.99 20.19
C ILE A 448 -8.28 -26.32 19.65
N GLU A 449 -7.24 -26.30 18.82
CA GLU A 449 -6.57 -27.52 18.34
C GLU A 449 -5.81 -28.25 19.48
N ALA A 450 -5.23 -27.53 20.45
CA ALA A 450 -4.69 -28.15 21.67
C ALA A 450 -5.79 -28.73 22.56
N LEU A 451 -6.94 -28.06 22.69
CA LEU A 451 -8.09 -28.55 23.45
C LEU A 451 -8.82 -29.71 22.74
N GLU A 452 -8.79 -29.78 21.41
CA GLU A 452 -9.35 -30.88 20.61
C GLU A 452 -8.42 -32.09 20.55
N SER A 453 -7.10 -31.89 20.46
CA SER A 453 -6.11 -32.99 20.60
C SER A 453 -6.02 -33.55 22.02
N LEU A 454 -6.45 -32.80 23.03
CA LEU A 454 -6.66 -33.29 24.41
C LEU A 454 -7.98 -34.07 24.58
N LYS A 455 -8.90 -34.04 23.60
CA LYS A 455 -10.16 -34.79 23.62
C LYS A 455 -10.06 -36.18 22.99
N GLU A 456 -8.96 -36.51 22.30
CA GLU A 456 -8.73 -37.89 21.87
C GLU A 456 -8.13 -38.72 23.01
N PRO A 457 -8.83 -39.76 23.52
CA PRO A 457 -8.29 -40.61 24.55
C PRO A 457 -7.14 -41.43 23.96
N ARG A 458 -5.90 -41.12 24.35
CA ARG A 458 -4.79 -42.07 24.18
C ARG A 458 -5.12 -43.33 24.99
N PRO A 459 -5.13 -44.54 24.38
CA PRO A 459 -5.27 -45.75 25.16
C PRO A 459 -4.06 -45.89 26.09
N LEU A 460 -4.31 -45.87 27.40
CA LEU A 460 -3.33 -46.26 28.41
C LEU A 460 -3.10 -47.76 28.28
N GLU A 461 -2.02 -48.17 27.61
CA GLU A 461 -1.48 -49.51 27.77
C GLU A 461 -0.89 -49.64 29.18
N PHE A 462 -1.70 -50.16 30.11
CA PHE A 462 -1.21 -50.63 31.38
C PHE A 462 -0.49 -51.97 31.16
N ALA A 463 0.84 -51.93 31.20
CA ALA A 463 1.65 -53.14 31.34
C ALA A 463 1.38 -53.76 32.71
N HIS A 464 0.63 -54.86 32.73
CA HIS A 464 0.50 -55.72 33.91
C HIS A 464 1.89 -56.26 34.31
N ARG A 465 2.38 -55.86 35.47
CA ARG A 465 3.35 -56.64 36.24
C ARG A 465 2.72 -56.98 37.58
N ASP A 466 2.44 -58.26 37.74
CA ASP A 466 2.06 -58.89 39.00
C ASP A 466 3.11 -58.60 40.07
N PHE A 467 2.69 -58.06 41.22
CA PHE A 467 3.19 -58.45 42.54
C PHE A 467 2.14 -58.03 43.58
N GLY A 468 1.54 -59.04 44.23
CA GLY A 468 0.54 -58.83 45.26
C GLY A 468 1.13 -58.23 46.53
N PHE A 469 0.35 -57.42 47.22
CA PHE A 469 0.12 -57.50 48.66
C PHE A 469 -1.04 -56.58 49.05
N THR A 470 -1.87 -57.10 49.94
CA THR A 470 -3.09 -56.53 50.52
C THR A 470 -2.86 -55.27 51.36
N SER A 471 -3.73 -54.25 51.24
CA SER A 471 -4.41 -53.62 52.39
C SER A 471 -5.48 -52.59 51.98
N GLN A 472 -6.46 -52.47 52.87
CA GLN A 472 -7.74 -51.77 52.83
C GLN A 472 -7.67 -50.26 52.56
N ILE A 473 -8.75 -49.68 52.02
CA ILE A 473 -9.59 -48.64 52.66
C ILE A 473 -10.87 -48.42 51.83
N SER A 474 -11.99 -48.28 52.56
CA SER A 474 -13.38 -48.33 52.11
C SER A 474 -13.91 -47.02 51.52
N LEU A 475 -14.83 -47.14 50.54
CA LEU A 475 -15.80 -46.13 50.12
C LEU A 475 -16.78 -45.79 51.25
N ALA A 476 -17.32 -44.56 51.24
CA ALA A 476 -18.78 -44.34 51.12
C ALA A 476 -19.12 -42.86 50.87
N VAL A 477 -19.87 -42.63 49.79
CA VAL A 477 -20.62 -41.42 49.41
C VAL A 477 -22.08 -41.63 49.79
N GLN A 478 -22.80 -40.60 50.27
CA GLN A 478 -24.28 -40.42 50.28
C GLN A 478 -24.62 -39.17 51.13
N ASN A 479 -25.66 -38.35 50.94
CA ASN A 479 -26.63 -38.03 49.89
C ASN A 479 -27.45 -36.82 50.43
N SER A 480 -27.55 -35.72 49.67
CA SER A 480 -28.71 -34.81 49.44
C SER A 480 -29.48 -34.03 50.58
N PRO A 481 -30.20 -32.92 50.25
CA PRO A 481 -30.58 -31.75 51.11
C PRO A 481 -32.13 -31.67 51.36
N PRO A 482 -32.86 -30.53 51.58
CA PRO A 482 -32.59 -29.09 51.89
C PRO A 482 -33.51 -28.47 53.01
N HIS A 483 -33.42 -27.14 53.31
CA HIS A 483 -34.53 -26.15 53.51
C HIS A 483 -34.15 -24.89 54.35
N PHE A 484 -34.56 -23.69 53.84
CA PHE A 484 -35.07 -22.41 54.44
C PHE A 484 -34.63 -21.97 55.86
N SER A 485 -34.54 -20.71 56.29
CA SER A 485 -34.66 -19.33 55.79
C SER A 485 -34.22 -18.40 56.95
N ASP A 486 -33.71 -17.20 56.66
CA ASP A 486 -34.07 -15.91 57.30
C ASP A 486 -32.91 -14.92 57.45
N SER A 487 -33.33 -13.67 57.24
CA SER A 487 -32.70 -12.36 57.26
C SER A 487 -31.62 -12.08 58.32
N ILE A 488 -30.65 -11.25 57.95
CA ILE A 488 -30.28 -9.96 58.60
C ILE A 488 -29.12 -9.31 57.81
N SER A 489 -29.22 -8.00 57.56
CA SER A 489 -28.16 -7.10 57.06
C SER A 489 -27.85 -6.04 58.13
N PRO A 490 -26.79 -5.20 57.99
CA PRO A 490 -25.34 -5.46 57.98
C PRO A 490 -24.66 -4.70 59.17
N PRO A 491 -23.31 -4.60 59.25
CA PRO A 491 -22.68 -3.38 58.71
C PRO A 491 -21.24 -3.52 58.16
N SER A 492 -20.94 -2.62 57.22
CA SER A 492 -19.66 -1.94 56.91
C SER A 492 -18.32 -2.67 57.11
N ILE A 493 -17.63 -2.99 56.01
CA ILE A 493 -16.16 -2.99 55.98
C ILE A 493 -15.63 -2.31 54.71
N ASP A 494 -14.83 -1.31 55.03
CA ASP A 494 -13.85 -0.50 54.32
C ASP A 494 -13.20 -1.07 53.04
N MET A 495 -13.10 -0.18 52.03
CA MET A 495 -12.39 -0.35 50.77
C MET A 495 -10.99 0.25 50.93
N SER A 496 -9.98 -0.59 51.10
CA SER A 496 -8.58 -0.20 50.92
C SER A 496 -7.65 -1.40 50.78
N LEU A 497 -6.80 -1.35 49.75
CA LEU A 497 -5.61 -2.17 49.48
C LEU A 497 -5.81 -3.68 49.18
N CYS A 498 -5.63 -4.04 47.91
CA CYS A 498 -4.52 -4.94 47.53
C CYS A 498 -4.27 -4.90 46.02
N PHE A 499 -3.23 -4.14 45.68
CA PHE A 499 -2.54 -4.12 44.40
C PHE A 499 -1.55 -5.30 44.34
N LEU A 500 -1.20 -5.71 43.12
CA LEU A 500 -0.07 -6.60 42.74
C LEU A 500 -0.17 -8.09 43.08
N LYS A 501 -0.49 -8.88 42.05
CA LYS A 501 0.45 -9.82 41.39
C LYS A 501 -0.34 -10.61 40.34
N TYR A 502 0.01 -10.47 39.07
CA TYR A 502 0.23 -11.56 38.12
C TYR A 502 0.68 -10.91 36.81
N LEU A 503 2.01 -10.88 36.66
CA LEU A 503 2.71 -10.81 35.38
C LEU A 503 2.46 -12.11 34.62
#